data_AF-A0A7C8KC15-F1
#
_entry.id   AF-A0A7C8KC15-F1
#
_cell.length_a   1.000
_cell.length_b   1.000
_cell.length_c   1.000
_cell.angle_alpha   90.00
_cell.angle_beta   90.00
_cell.angle_gamma   90.00
#
_symmetry.space_group_name_H-M   'P 1'
#
loop_
_entity.id
_entity.type
_entity.pdbx_description
1 polymer ?
#
loop_
_entity_poly.entity_id
_entity_poly.type
_entity_poly.pdbx_seq_one_letter_code
_entity_poly.pdbx_strand_id
1 'polypeptide(L)'
;MPEPYQNSDQNSFAFTSATKRWPIILTQAIDAVFRAIPGPSDEVKTKEGRKIVEDLAKLKYELQHNRALPPLRDDGLPDIAHYNDALVALNEPKWMDSSWLFSECYLYRRIATYFTTTTKWNTFDVFLSSKLTTLRSSLPAILELAHRYSSVTSPSIFTDEASSLLFHEIFLICLWGNATDLSLLTTLSYDEIQSLQGSHARKESEKNILANDLDEIYTLLTSLKASGRQEIRVDIVLDNSGFELFVDLYLAGYLLSQGLATNIVLHPKNHPWFVSDVLPSDFAILLNALQDPVDFFITKNESEHETKHDLKTEDTEAIKGLFASLATFHAEGKLSIRTNKYWTLQDPFWTLPEQGELWEDLKSSELVIYKGDLNYRKLTGDPH
;
A
#
# COMPACT_ATOMS: atom_id res chain seq x y z
N MET A 1 -13.42 5.03 -25.56
CA MET A 1 -13.21 4.08 -24.45
C MET A 1 -14.54 3.91 -23.72
N PRO A 2 -14.77 2.79 -23.03
CA PRO A 2 -15.98 2.60 -22.25
C PRO A 2 -16.14 3.72 -21.22
N GLU A 3 -17.39 4.02 -20.85
CA GLU A 3 -17.64 5.05 -19.82
C GLU A 3 -17.15 4.55 -18.46
N PRO A 4 -16.57 5.42 -17.62
CA PRO A 4 -16.14 5.04 -16.28
C PRO A 4 -17.33 4.81 -15.36
N TYR A 5 -17.17 3.94 -14.36
CA TYR A 5 -18.17 3.71 -13.33
C TYR A 5 -18.63 5.03 -12.70
N GLN A 6 -19.93 5.27 -12.69
CA GLN A 6 -20.53 6.46 -12.10
C GLN A 6 -21.00 6.19 -10.68
N ASN A 7 -20.86 7.19 -9.81
CA ASN A 7 -21.40 7.10 -8.45
C ASN A 7 -22.93 7.01 -8.44
N SER A 8 -23.62 7.46 -9.48
CA SER A 8 -25.09 7.44 -9.60
C SER A 8 -25.70 6.07 -9.92
N ASP A 9 -24.91 5.08 -10.37
CA ASP A 9 -25.42 3.74 -10.66
C ASP A 9 -25.72 2.98 -9.35
N GLN A 10 -26.99 2.93 -8.97
CA GLN A 10 -27.46 2.34 -7.72
C GLN A 10 -27.16 0.84 -7.56
N ASN A 11 -26.89 0.14 -8.65
CA ASN A 11 -26.54 -1.29 -8.61
C ASN A 11 -25.03 -1.52 -8.50
N SER A 12 -24.23 -0.47 -8.62
CA SER A 12 -22.77 -0.55 -8.60
C SER A 12 -22.19 -0.52 -7.18
N PHE A 13 -20.97 -1.05 -7.07
CA PHE A 13 -20.16 -0.87 -5.86
C PHE A 13 -19.70 0.59 -5.69
N ALA A 14 -19.60 1.37 -6.77
CA ALA A 14 -19.30 2.80 -6.71
C ALA A 14 -20.36 3.57 -5.91
N PHE A 15 -21.65 3.35 -6.19
CA PHE A 15 -22.74 3.95 -5.42
C PHE A 15 -22.69 3.54 -3.94
N THR A 16 -22.42 2.27 -3.66
CA THR A 16 -22.25 1.78 -2.27
C THR A 16 -21.07 2.47 -1.58
N SER A 17 -19.95 2.64 -2.28
CA SER A 17 -18.77 3.33 -1.76
C SER A 17 -19.08 4.80 -1.46
N ALA A 18 -19.68 5.51 -2.41
CA ALA A 18 -20.02 6.92 -2.28
C ALA A 18 -21.04 7.21 -1.18
N THR A 19 -22.10 6.39 -1.09
CA THR A 19 -23.23 6.65 -0.17
C THR A 19 -23.03 6.08 1.23
N LYS A 20 -22.20 5.04 1.39
CA LYS A 20 -22.01 4.36 2.68
C LYS A 20 -20.57 4.43 3.18
N ARG A 21 -19.59 4.06 2.35
CA ARG A 21 -18.19 3.90 2.82
C ARG A 21 -17.49 5.24 3.05
N TRP A 22 -17.54 6.17 2.10
CA TRP A 22 -16.89 7.47 2.25
C TRP A 22 -17.40 8.29 3.46
N PRO A 23 -18.71 8.33 3.78
CA PRO A 23 -19.18 8.96 5.01
C PRO A 23 -18.64 8.30 6.29
N ILE A 24 -18.44 6.97 6.29
CA ILE A 24 -17.82 6.26 7.42
C ILE A 24 -16.36 6.67 7.56
N ILE A 25 -15.60 6.70 6.46
CA ILE A 25 -14.19 7.12 6.44
C ILE A 25 -14.04 8.55 6.96
N LEU A 26 -14.89 9.48 6.51
CA LEU A 26 -14.88 10.86 7.02
C LEU A 26 -15.23 10.93 8.51
N THR A 27 -16.10 10.04 9.00
CA THR A 27 -16.41 9.97 10.44
C THR A 27 -15.21 9.50 11.25
N GLN A 28 -14.51 8.47 10.77
CA GLN A 28 -13.28 7.97 11.39
C GLN A 28 -12.18 9.04 11.38
N ALA A 29 -12.04 9.79 10.28
CA ALA A 29 -11.09 10.90 10.20
C ALA A 29 -11.41 12.03 11.18
N ILE A 30 -12.69 12.42 11.31
CA ILE A 30 -13.14 13.41 12.31
C ILE A 30 -12.76 12.97 13.71
N ASP A 31 -13.05 11.72 14.05
CA ASP A 31 -12.77 11.15 15.36
C ASP A 31 -11.26 11.06 15.64
N ALA A 32 -10.45 10.64 14.66
CA ALA A 32 -8.99 10.60 14.77
C ALA A 32 -8.39 11.98 15.08
N VAL A 33 -8.82 13.02 14.36
CA VAL A 33 -8.37 14.41 14.62
C VAL A 33 -8.87 14.86 15.99
N PHE A 34 -10.14 14.63 16.32
CA PHE A 34 -10.73 15.04 17.60
C PHE A 34 -9.97 14.47 18.80
N ARG A 35 -9.63 13.18 18.78
CA ARG A 35 -8.85 12.53 19.84
C ARG A 35 -7.42 13.06 19.94
N ALA A 36 -6.83 13.54 18.84
CA ALA A 36 -5.47 14.05 18.78
C ALA A 36 -5.33 15.53 19.19
N ILE A 37 -6.44 16.23 19.47
CA ILE A 37 -6.42 17.63 19.91
C ILE A 37 -5.79 17.73 21.31
N PRO A 38 -4.69 18.49 21.50
CA PRO A 38 -3.94 18.53 22.76
C PRO A 38 -4.57 19.43 23.84
N GLY A 39 -5.67 20.13 23.52
CA GLY A 39 -6.35 21.04 24.44
C GLY A 39 -5.48 22.26 24.83
N PRO A 40 -5.58 22.77 26.06
CA PRO A 40 -4.87 23.98 26.48
C PRO A 40 -3.34 23.92 26.43
N SER A 41 -2.76 22.72 26.26
CA SER A 41 -1.31 22.53 26.20
C SER A 41 -0.66 23.02 24.90
N ASP A 42 -1.43 23.13 23.81
CA ASP A 42 -1.01 23.75 22.55
C ASP A 42 -2.24 24.42 21.90
N GLU A 43 -2.36 25.73 22.11
CA GLU A 43 -3.51 26.52 21.66
C GLU A 43 -3.59 26.58 20.12
N VAL A 44 -2.44 26.69 19.44
CA VAL A 44 -2.39 26.76 17.97
C VAL A 44 -2.84 25.43 17.38
N LYS A 45 -2.25 24.32 17.83
CA LYS A 45 -2.63 22.98 17.35
C LYS A 45 -4.09 22.66 17.70
N THR A 46 -4.59 23.10 18.86
CA THR A 46 -6.00 22.92 19.21
C THR A 46 -6.95 23.71 18.31
N LYS A 47 -6.63 24.97 18.00
CA LYS A 47 -7.45 25.79 17.09
C LYS A 47 -7.46 25.22 15.68
N GLU A 48 -6.31 24.85 15.15
CA GLU A 48 -6.19 24.20 13.83
C GLU A 48 -6.95 22.87 13.79
N GLY A 49 -6.80 22.02 14.82
CA GLY A 49 -7.47 20.72 14.89
C GLY A 49 -8.99 20.82 14.94
N ARG A 50 -9.53 21.78 15.71
CA ARG A 50 -10.97 22.09 15.71
C ARG A 50 -11.44 22.52 14.33
N LYS A 51 -10.65 23.35 13.64
CA LYS A 51 -10.98 23.80 12.29
C LYS A 51 -10.98 22.65 11.27
N ILE A 52 -10.02 21.72 11.37
CA ILE A 52 -9.99 20.50 10.55
C ILE A 52 -11.24 19.65 10.79
N VAL A 53 -11.65 19.46 12.05
CA VAL A 53 -12.89 18.73 12.39
C VAL A 53 -14.12 19.37 11.74
N GLU A 54 -14.24 20.70 11.80
CA GLU A 54 -15.31 21.43 11.13
C GLU A 54 -15.30 21.24 9.60
N ASP A 55 -14.12 21.31 8.98
CA ASP A 55 -13.96 21.18 7.53
C ASP A 55 -14.24 19.74 7.04
N LEU A 56 -13.85 18.72 7.81
CA LEU A 56 -14.21 17.32 7.55
C LEU A 56 -15.71 17.07 7.73
N ALA A 57 -16.33 17.63 8.78
CA ALA A 57 -17.77 17.54 8.99
C ALA A 57 -18.55 18.20 7.85
N LYS A 58 -18.08 19.35 7.36
CA LYS A 58 -18.64 20.03 6.18
C LYS A 58 -18.50 19.18 4.91
N LEU A 59 -17.32 18.60 4.66
CA LEU A 59 -17.10 17.69 3.53
C LEU A 59 -18.05 16.49 3.58
N LYS A 60 -18.23 15.87 4.76
CA LYS A 60 -19.19 14.78 4.96
C LYS A 60 -20.61 15.20 4.65
N TYR A 61 -21.03 16.38 5.13
CA TYR A 61 -22.35 16.92 4.83
C TYR A 61 -22.54 17.13 3.33
N GLU A 62 -21.57 17.74 2.65
CA GLU A 62 -21.63 17.98 1.20
C GLU A 62 -21.76 16.70 0.39
N LEU A 63 -20.97 15.69 0.74
CA LEU A 63 -21.03 14.35 0.15
C LEU A 63 -22.42 13.73 0.33
N GLN A 64 -22.92 13.66 1.57
CA GLN A 64 -24.21 13.02 1.89
C GLN A 64 -25.41 13.73 1.25
N HIS A 65 -25.28 15.01 0.91
CA HIS A 65 -26.35 15.81 0.30
C HIS A 65 -26.11 16.06 -1.20
N ASN A 66 -25.23 15.29 -1.84
CA ASN A 66 -24.90 15.39 -3.26
C ASN A 66 -24.66 16.85 -3.71
N ARG A 67 -23.83 17.58 -2.97
CA ARG A 67 -23.45 18.96 -3.35
C ARG A 67 -22.45 18.95 -4.51
N ALA A 68 -22.29 20.11 -5.15
CA ALA A 68 -21.26 20.31 -6.15
C ALA A 68 -19.86 20.17 -5.52
N LEU A 69 -18.88 19.66 -6.28
CA LEU A 69 -17.49 19.58 -5.87
C LEU A 69 -16.85 20.97 -6.06
N PRO A 70 -16.52 21.70 -4.99
CA PRO A 70 -15.87 23.00 -5.14
C PRO A 70 -14.42 22.86 -5.61
N PRO A 71 -13.80 23.92 -6.14
CA PRO A 71 -12.35 23.94 -6.33
C PRO A 71 -11.60 23.59 -5.04
N LEU A 72 -10.53 22.82 -5.17
CA LEU A 72 -9.61 22.54 -4.08
C LEU A 72 -8.92 23.82 -3.62
N ARG A 73 -8.66 23.91 -2.31
CA ARG A 73 -7.87 24.99 -1.73
C ARG A 73 -6.43 24.88 -2.22
N ASP A 74 -5.83 26.01 -2.54
CA ASP A 74 -4.42 26.07 -2.87
C ASP A 74 -3.58 25.79 -1.61
N ASP A 75 -2.76 24.75 -1.68
CA ASP A 75 -1.76 24.40 -0.66
C ASP A 75 -0.32 24.54 -1.20
N GLY A 76 -0.15 25.21 -2.34
CA GLY A 76 1.13 25.48 -2.97
C GLY A 76 1.69 24.31 -3.79
N LEU A 77 1.00 23.17 -3.86
CA LEU A 77 1.40 22.03 -4.68
C LEU A 77 0.84 22.14 -6.11
N PRO A 78 1.63 21.76 -7.14
CA PRO A 78 1.27 21.98 -8.54
C PRO A 78 0.08 21.14 -9.03
N ASP A 79 -0.30 20.10 -8.28
CA ASP A 79 -1.42 19.23 -8.61
C ASP A 79 -2.79 19.87 -8.34
N ILE A 80 -2.88 20.90 -7.49
CA ILE A 80 -4.14 21.62 -7.23
C ILE A 80 -4.73 22.20 -8.51
N ALA A 81 -3.90 22.85 -9.33
CA ALA A 81 -4.35 23.41 -10.61
C ALA A 81 -4.91 22.31 -11.52
N HIS A 82 -4.22 21.16 -11.59
CA HIS A 82 -4.63 20.01 -12.40
C HIS A 82 -6.01 19.46 -11.98
N TYR A 83 -6.26 19.31 -10.68
CA TYR A 83 -7.58 18.92 -10.18
C TYR A 83 -8.66 19.96 -10.47
N ASN A 84 -8.35 21.24 -10.31
CA ASN A 84 -9.31 22.33 -10.51
C ASN A 84 -9.67 22.51 -12.00
N ASP A 85 -8.70 22.38 -12.90
CA ASP A 85 -8.93 22.39 -14.34
C ASP A 85 -9.81 21.20 -14.76
N ALA A 86 -9.58 20.02 -14.18
CA ALA A 86 -10.43 18.85 -14.41
C ALA A 86 -11.87 19.06 -13.91
N LEU A 87 -12.08 19.72 -12.77
CA LEU A 87 -13.43 20.08 -12.29
C LEU A 87 -14.17 20.99 -13.28
N VAL A 88 -13.48 21.99 -13.85
CA VAL A 88 -14.04 22.89 -14.85
C VAL A 88 -14.38 22.12 -16.13
N ALA A 89 -13.49 21.23 -16.58
CA ALA A 89 -13.72 20.38 -17.75
C ALA A 89 -14.90 19.43 -17.56
N LEU A 90 -15.16 18.99 -16.32
CA LEU A 90 -16.33 18.19 -15.93
C LEU A 90 -17.59 19.02 -15.68
N ASN A 91 -17.57 20.32 -15.97
CA ASN A 91 -18.69 21.25 -15.77
C ASN A 91 -19.19 21.28 -14.31
N GLU A 92 -18.24 21.40 -13.36
CA GLU A 92 -18.50 21.55 -11.93
C GLU A 92 -19.44 20.46 -11.36
N PRO A 93 -19.02 19.18 -11.41
CA PRO A 93 -19.89 18.05 -11.13
C PRO A 93 -20.33 18.00 -9.66
N LYS A 94 -21.36 17.20 -9.39
CA LYS A 94 -21.77 16.82 -8.03
C LYS A 94 -21.22 15.44 -7.67
N TRP A 95 -21.25 15.10 -6.38
CA TRP A 95 -20.74 13.83 -5.88
C TRP A 95 -21.33 12.59 -6.59
N MET A 96 -22.62 12.59 -6.89
CA MET A 96 -23.27 11.48 -7.58
C MET A 96 -23.17 11.57 -9.11
N ASP A 97 -22.83 12.76 -9.65
CA ASP A 97 -22.75 13.04 -11.08
C ASP A 97 -21.29 13.08 -11.55
N SER A 98 -20.45 12.20 -10.99
CA SER A 98 -19.02 12.12 -11.25
C SER A 98 -18.56 10.67 -11.28
N SER A 99 -17.50 10.39 -12.04
CA SER A 99 -16.89 9.07 -12.08
C SER A 99 -16.33 8.70 -10.72
N TRP A 100 -16.39 7.40 -10.39
CA TRP A 100 -15.97 6.86 -9.11
C TRP A 100 -14.49 7.15 -8.85
N LEU A 101 -13.59 6.83 -9.79
CA LEU A 101 -12.16 7.13 -9.66
C LEU A 101 -11.87 8.60 -9.38
N PHE A 102 -12.38 9.53 -10.20
CA PHE A 102 -12.13 10.96 -10.04
C PHE A 102 -12.58 11.46 -8.66
N SER A 103 -13.82 11.16 -8.29
CA SER A 103 -14.44 11.68 -7.07
C SER A 103 -13.81 11.10 -5.81
N GLU A 104 -13.36 9.84 -5.84
CA GLU A 104 -12.64 9.22 -4.74
C GLU A 104 -11.24 9.82 -4.58
N CYS A 105 -10.49 10.02 -5.67
CA CYS A 105 -9.21 10.73 -5.64
C CYS A 105 -9.38 12.17 -5.13
N TYR A 106 -10.37 12.91 -5.63
CA TYR A 106 -10.71 14.25 -5.19
C TYR A 106 -11.05 14.30 -3.69
N LEU A 107 -11.80 13.31 -3.16
CA LEU A 107 -12.13 13.21 -1.74
C LEU A 107 -10.87 13.19 -0.88
N TYR A 108 -9.92 12.30 -1.15
CA TYR A 108 -8.67 12.21 -0.37
C TYR A 108 -7.78 13.41 -0.58
N ARG A 109 -7.70 13.97 -1.80
CA ARG A 109 -6.92 15.18 -2.03
C ARG A 109 -7.48 16.37 -1.26
N ARG A 110 -8.81 16.50 -1.20
CA ARG A 110 -9.50 17.52 -0.40
C ARG A 110 -9.24 17.35 1.09
N ILE A 111 -9.28 16.12 1.61
CA ILE A 111 -8.89 15.83 2.99
C ILE A 111 -7.45 16.30 3.23
N ALA A 112 -6.51 15.96 2.36
CA ALA A 112 -5.10 16.36 2.48
C ALA A 112 -4.93 17.88 2.58
N THR A 113 -5.67 18.68 1.79
CA THR A 113 -5.61 20.17 1.87
C THR A 113 -5.94 20.74 3.25
N TYR A 114 -6.76 20.04 4.05
CA TYR A 114 -7.10 20.48 5.41
C TYR A 114 -5.93 20.36 6.38
N PHE A 115 -4.95 19.51 6.07
CA PHE A 115 -3.74 19.32 6.87
C PHE A 115 -2.58 20.14 6.31
N THR A 116 -2.32 20.07 4.99
CA THR A 116 -1.14 20.68 4.36
C THR A 116 -1.08 22.20 4.52
N THR A 117 -2.23 22.86 4.58
CA THR A 117 -2.36 24.32 4.78
C THR A 117 -2.15 24.79 6.23
N THR A 118 -1.95 23.87 7.17
CA THR A 118 -1.78 24.18 8.60
C THR A 118 -0.31 24.22 9.03
N THR A 119 -0.06 24.74 10.23
CA THR A 119 1.32 24.84 10.77
C THR A 119 1.69 23.69 11.70
N LYS A 120 0.72 23.11 12.44
CA LYS A 120 0.96 22.05 13.44
C LYS A 120 0.39 20.69 13.07
N TRP A 121 -0.41 20.60 12.00
CA TRP A 121 -1.01 19.36 11.52
C TRP A 121 -0.55 18.92 10.12
N ASN A 122 0.35 19.66 9.48
CA ASN A 122 0.79 19.39 8.10
C ASN A 122 1.52 18.05 7.90
N THR A 123 1.98 17.41 8.96
CA THR A 123 2.56 16.05 8.94
C THR A 123 1.69 15.00 9.62
N PHE A 124 0.47 15.36 10.03
CA PHE A 124 -0.45 14.43 10.68
C PHE A 124 -1.09 13.49 9.67
N ASP A 125 -0.79 12.19 9.77
CA ASP A 125 -1.52 11.16 9.05
C ASP A 125 -2.79 10.79 9.82
N VAL A 126 -3.94 11.22 9.29
CA VAL A 126 -5.27 10.99 9.85
C VAL A 126 -5.68 9.52 9.89
N PHE A 127 -5.02 8.65 9.12
CA PHE A 127 -5.28 7.22 9.06
C PHE A 127 -4.24 6.36 9.79
N LEU A 128 -3.24 7.00 10.40
CA LEU A 128 -2.13 6.30 11.06
C LEU A 128 -2.59 5.30 12.12
N SER A 129 -3.57 5.68 12.96
CA SER A 129 -4.03 4.79 14.04
C SER A 129 -4.56 3.47 13.50
N SER A 130 -5.35 3.47 12.42
CA SER A 130 -5.84 2.23 11.79
C SER A 130 -4.71 1.41 11.20
N LYS A 131 -3.74 2.05 10.52
CA LYS A 131 -2.58 1.36 9.95
C LYS A 131 -1.77 0.64 11.02
N LEU A 132 -1.52 1.30 12.15
CA LEU A 132 -0.79 0.72 13.29
C LEU A 132 -1.53 -0.45 13.92
N THR A 133 -2.84 -0.33 14.12
CA THR A 133 -3.67 -1.44 14.66
C THR A 133 -3.60 -2.66 13.76
N THR A 134 -3.76 -2.50 12.45
CA THR A 134 -3.68 -3.60 11.48
C THR A 134 -2.27 -4.23 11.42
N LEU A 135 -1.21 -3.42 11.50
CA LEU A 135 0.14 -3.96 11.57
C LEU A 135 0.35 -4.80 12.83
N ARG A 136 -0.09 -4.30 13.99
CA ARG A 136 0.05 -5.03 15.27
C ARG A 136 -0.70 -6.36 15.27
N SER A 137 -1.92 -6.40 14.74
CA SER A 137 -2.70 -7.64 14.64
C SER A 137 -2.08 -8.68 13.71
N SER A 138 -1.11 -8.29 12.89
CA SER A 138 -0.45 -9.16 11.91
C SER A 138 0.82 -9.84 12.46
N LEU A 139 1.16 -9.65 13.74
CA LEU A 139 2.36 -10.25 14.35
C LEU A 139 2.47 -11.78 14.09
N PRO A 140 1.42 -12.61 14.24
CA PRO A 140 1.55 -14.04 14.00
C PRO A 140 1.99 -14.38 12.57
N ALA A 141 1.46 -13.66 11.57
CA ALA A 141 1.81 -13.83 10.17
C ALA A 141 3.23 -13.32 9.86
N ILE A 142 3.64 -12.20 10.48
CA ILE A 142 5.01 -11.67 10.39
C ILE A 142 6.02 -12.67 10.94
N LEU A 143 5.71 -13.31 12.08
CA LEU A 143 6.59 -14.31 12.69
C LEU A 143 6.78 -15.53 11.79
N GLU A 144 5.69 -16.06 11.23
CA GLU A 144 5.74 -17.20 10.31
C GLU A 144 6.68 -16.91 9.14
N LEU A 145 6.53 -15.74 8.50
CA LEU A 145 7.38 -15.34 7.38
C LEU A 145 8.81 -15.03 7.80
N ALA A 146 9.01 -14.38 8.95
CA ALA A 146 10.35 -14.08 9.46
C ALA A 146 11.17 -15.36 9.70
N HIS A 147 10.57 -16.40 10.27
CA HIS A 147 11.22 -17.71 10.46
C HIS A 147 11.60 -18.39 9.14
N ARG A 148 10.80 -18.18 8.10
CA ARG A 148 11.05 -18.73 6.75
C ARG A 148 12.04 -17.91 5.92
N TYR A 149 12.33 -16.67 6.30
CA TYR A 149 13.09 -15.75 5.46
C TYR A 149 14.48 -16.28 5.07
N SER A 150 15.21 -16.90 6.01
CA SER A 150 16.56 -17.44 5.75
C SER A 150 16.57 -18.60 4.75
N SER A 151 15.52 -19.43 4.72
CA SER A 151 15.42 -20.55 3.79
C SER A 151 15.07 -20.07 2.39
N VAL A 152 14.15 -19.12 2.25
CA VAL A 152 13.73 -18.60 0.94
C VAL A 152 14.76 -17.67 0.29
N THR A 153 15.67 -17.10 1.08
CA THR A 153 16.77 -16.24 0.60
C THR A 153 18.07 -17.00 0.35
N SER A 154 18.10 -18.30 0.64
CA SER A 154 19.25 -19.16 0.31
C SER A 154 19.38 -19.28 -1.22
N PRO A 155 20.60 -19.11 -1.80
CA PRO A 155 20.77 -19.05 -3.25
C PRO A 155 20.20 -20.28 -3.98
N SER A 156 19.31 -20.05 -4.94
CA SER A 156 18.82 -21.07 -5.86
C SER A 156 19.49 -20.97 -7.25
N ILE A 157 19.63 -22.13 -7.90
CA ILE A 157 20.07 -22.27 -9.29
C ILE A 157 18.92 -22.15 -10.30
N PHE A 158 17.66 -22.13 -9.85
CA PHE A 158 16.46 -21.95 -10.68
C PHE A 158 16.28 -22.99 -11.82
N THR A 159 16.82 -24.20 -11.65
CA THR A 159 16.71 -25.29 -12.64
C THR A 159 15.68 -26.35 -12.26
N ASP A 160 15.16 -26.31 -11.04
CA ASP A 160 14.23 -27.28 -10.48
C ASP A 160 12.82 -26.70 -10.30
N GLU A 161 11.84 -27.60 -10.21
CA GLU A 161 10.43 -27.27 -10.00
C GLU A 161 10.19 -26.58 -8.65
N ALA A 162 10.97 -26.90 -7.62
CA ALA A 162 10.81 -26.31 -6.28
C ALA A 162 11.09 -24.81 -6.28
N SER A 163 12.05 -24.35 -7.09
CA SER A 163 12.37 -22.93 -7.27
C SER A 163 11.21 -22.15 -7.92
N SER A 164 10.56 -22.74 -8.92
CA SER A 164 9.35 -22.16 -9.53
C SER A 164 8.20 -22.12 -8.52
N LEU A 165 7.96 -23.22 -7.79
CA LEU A 165 6.90 -23.28 -6.78
C LEU A 165 7.09 -22.26 -5.66
N LEU A 166 8.33 -22.08 -5.18
CA LEU A 166 8.65 -21.06 -4.19
C LEU A 166 8.42 -19.66 -4.75
N PHE A 167 8.87 -19.38 -5.99
CA PHE A 167 8.62 -18.10 -6.63
C PHE A 167 7.13 -17.76 -6.67
N HIS A 168 6.30 -18.70 -7.10
CA HIS A 168 4.84 -18.55 -7.12
C HIS A 168 4.30 -18.27 -5.72
N GLU A 169 4.70 -19.03 -4.71
CA GLU A 169 4.26 -18.84 -3.34
C GLU A 169 4.57 -17.43 -2.81
N ILE A 170 5.80 -16.92 -3.03
CA ILE A 170 6.20 -15.57 -2.59
C ILE A 170 5.34 -14.49 -3.26
N PHE A 171 5.07 -14.63 -4.56
CA PHE A 171 4.18 -13.70 -5.28
C PHE A 171 2.73 -13.78 -4.80
N LEU A 172 2.24 -14.98 -4.49
CA LEU A 172 0.88 -15.18 -3.97
C LEU A 172 0.72 -14.60 -2.55
N ILE A 173 1.74 -14.72 -1.70
CA ILE A 173 1.77 -14.06 -0.38
C ILE A 173 1.67 -12.53 -0.56
N CYS A 174 2.41 -11.99 -1.54
CA CYS A 174 2.37 -10.57 -1.87
C CYS A 174 1.01 -10.11 -2.47
N LEU A 175 0.38 -10.94 -3.30
CA LEU A 175 -0.94 -10.69 -3.89
C LEU A 175 -2.03 -10.63 -2.82
N TRP A 176 -2.08 -11.63 -1.93
CA TRP A 176 -3.15 -11.71 -0.94
C TRP A 176 -2.92 -10.77 0.24
N GLY A 177 -1.67 -10.46 0.60
CA GLY A 177 -1.34 -9.49 1.64
C GLY A 177 -2.14 -9.74 2.91
N ASN A 178 -2.93 -8.76 3.35
CA ASN A 178 -3.77 -8.83 4.55
C ASN A 178 -4.92 -9.86 4.45
N ALA A 179 -5.24 -10.36 3.25
CA ALA A 179 -6.21 -11.44 3.02
C ALA A 179 -5.55 -12.83 2.94
N THR A 180 -4.24 -12.94 3.17
CA THR A 180 -3.53 -14.22 3.18
C THR A 180 -4.07 -15.08 4.33
N ASP A 181 -4.65 -16.22 4.00
CA ASP A 181 -5.00 -17.24 4.99
C ASP A 181 -3.71 -17.73 5.67
N LEU A 182 -3.67 -17.77 7.00
CA LEU A 182 -2.53 -18.32 7.75
C LEU A 182 -2.17 -19.73 7.28
N SER A 183 -3.14 -20.51 6.79
CA SER A 183 -2.91 -21.82 6.18
C SER A 183 -1.95 -21.77 4.96
N LEU A 184 -1.92 -20.66 4.22
CA LEU A 184 -1.00 -20.38 3.12
C LEU A 184 0.38 -19.93 3.59
N LEU A 185 0.48 -19.39 4.80
CA LEU A 185 1.77 -19.02 5.40
C LEU A 185 2.45 -20.23 6.05
N THR A 186 1.65 -21.18 6.55
CA THR A 186 2.11 -22.43 7.18
C THR A 186 2.62 -23.49 6.20
N THR A 187 2.78 -23.17 4.91
CA THR A 187 3.35 -24.12 3.96
C THR A 187 4.88 -24.20 4.02
N LEU A 188 5.33 -25.21 4.78
CA LEU A 188 6.28 -26.24 4.36
C LEU A 188 7.70 -25.80 3.95
N SER A 189 8.69 -26.35 4.66
CA SER A 189 10.11 -26.32 4.33
C SER A 189 10.38 -26.81 2.89
N TYR A 190 11.59 -26.60 2.34
CA TYR A 190 11.96 -27.05 0.99
C TYR A 190 11.62 -28.55 0.75
N ASP A 191 11.82 -29.39 1.77
CA ASP A 191 11.50 -30.82 1.75
C ASP A 191 9.99 -31.11 1.70
N GLU A 192 9.19 -30.21 2.26
CA GLU A 192 7.75 -30.36 2.39
C GLU A 192 6.97 -29.66 1.25
N ILE A 193 7.58 -28.70 0.53
CA ILE A 193 7.03 -28.13 -0.73
C ILE A 193 6.80 -29.24 -1.78
N GLN A 194 7.63 -30.30 -1.74
CA GLN A 194 7.48 -31.53 -2.53
C GLN A 194 6.35 -32.45 -2.03
N SER A 195 5.81 -32.22 -0.82
CA SER A 195 4.75 -33.05 -0.23
C SER A 195 3.34 -32.58 -0.63
N LEU A 196 2.37 -33.49 -0.50
CA LEU A 196 0.97 -33.28 -0.90
C LEU A 196 0.29 -32.07 -0.24
N GLN A 197 0.66 -31.71 0.99
CA GLN A 197 0.00 -30.63 1.75
C GLN A 197 0.29 -29.23 1.16
N GLY A 198 1.52 -28.96 0.72
CA GLY A 198 1.90 -27.67 0.13
C GLY A 198 1.25 -27.46 -1.24
N SER A 199 1.05 -28.55 -1.99
CA SER A 199 0.31 -28.52 -3.24
C SER A 199 -1.17 -28.19 -3.06
N HIS A 200 -1.77 -28.52 -1.91
CA HIS A 200 -3.20 -28.30 -1.68
C HIS A 200 -3.51 -26.86 -1.26
N ALA A 201 -2.73 -26.29 -0.34
CA ALA A 201 -2.93 -24.90 0.09
C ALA A 201 -2.69 -23.91 -1.07
N ARG A 202 -1.65 -24.13 -1.88
CA ARG A 202 -1.42 -23.36 -3.12
C ARG A 202 -2.59 -23.45 -4.09
N LYS A 203 -3.07 -24.66 -4.37
CA LYS A 203 -4.23 -24.87 -5.24
C LYS A 203 -5.50 -24.20 -4.72
N GLU A 204 -5.72 -24.15 -3.42
CA GLU A 204 -6.86 -23.40 -2.86
C GLU A 204 -6.72 -21.89 -3.06
N SER A 205 -5.53 -21.34 -2.83
CA SER A 205 -5.23 -19.92 -3.09
C SER A 205 -5.43 -19.56 -4.57
N GLU A 206 -4.95 -20.41 -5.47
CA GLU A 206 -5.05 -20.21 -6.92
C GLU A 206 -6.48 -20.28 -7.47
N LYS A 207 -7.43 -20.95 -6.79
CA LYS A 207 -8.83 -21.05 -7.26
C LYS A 207 -9.52 -19.70 -7.41
N ASN A 208 -9.08 -18.70 -6.66
CA ASN A 208 -9.66 -17.36 -6.70
C ASN A 208 -8.90 -16.42 -7.64
N ILE A 209 -7.91 -16.92 -8.39
CA ILE A 209 -7.12 -16.14 -9.35
C ILE A 209 -7.69 -16.35 -10.74
N LEU A 210 -8.24 -15.28 -11.33
CA LEU A 210 -8.91 -15.34 -12.62
C LEU A 210 -7.95 -15.28 -13.82
N ALA A 211 -6.82 -14.59 -13.66
CA ALA A 211 -5.74 -14.48 -14.64
C ALA A 211 -4.41 -14.57 -13.88
N ASN A 212 -3.52 -15.45 -14.33
CA ASN A 212 -2.27 -15.75 -13.64
C ASN A 212 -1.12 -15.86 -14.63
N ASP A 213 -0.29 -14.82 -14.68
CA ASP A 213 0.85 -14.72 -15.59
C ASP A 213 2.19 -14.95 -14.85
N LEU A 214 2.16 -15.56 -13.65
CA LEU A 214 3.36 -15.76 -12.82
C LEU A 214 4.44 -16.61 -13.51
N ASP A 215 4.06 -17.57 -14.36
CA ASP A 215 5.00 -18.36 -15.18
C ASP A 215 5.79 -17.48 -16.16
N GLU A 216 5.13 -16.45 -16.73
CA GLU A 216 5.78 -15.51 -17.65
C GLU A 216 6.77 -14.62 -16.89
N ILE A 217 6.39 -14.15 -15.70
CA ILE A 217 7.26 -13.34 -14.83
C ILE A 217 8.45 -14.17 -14.33
N TYR A 218 8.23 -15.42 -13.94
CA TYR A 218 9.30 -16.35 -13.55
C TYR A 218 10.30 -16.53 -14.70
N THR A 219 9.80 -16.80 -15.90
CA THR A 219 10.62 -16.97 -17.10
C THR A 219 11.41 -15.70 -17.43
N LEU A 220 10.77 -14.52 -17.34
CA LEU A 220 11.42 -13.23 -17.57
C LEU A 220 12.61 -13.04 -16.64
N LEU A 221 12.39 -13.06 -15.32
CA LEU A 221 13.44 -12.73 -14.34
C LEU A 221 14.57 -13.77 -14.32
N THR A 222 14.25 -15.05 -14.45
CA THR A 222 15.26 -16.11 -14.51
C THR A 222 16.10 -16.04 -15.79
N SER A 223 15.49 -15.69 -16.94
CA SER A 223 16.24 -15.51 -18.19
C SER A 223 17.18 -14.30 -18.14
N LEU A 224 16.74 -13.19 -17.55
CA LEU A 224 17.57 -12.00 -17.35
C LEU A 224 18.77 -12.32 -16.45
N LYS A 225 18.54 -13.02 -15.33
CA LYS A 225 19.60 -13.52 -14.46
C LYS A 225 20.57 -14.44 -15.21
N ALA A 226 20.08 -15.43 -15.94
CA ALA A 226 20.90 -16.39 -16.69
C ALA A 226 21.75 -15.74 -17.80
N SER A 227 21.26 -14.63 -18.37
CA SER A 227 21.99 -13.86 -19.38
C SER A 227 23.20 -13.08 -18.82
N GLY A 228 23.36 -13.01 -17.49
CA GLY A 228 24.41 -12.24 -16.84
C GLY A 228 24.17 -10.72 -16.89
N ARG A 229 22.91 -10.30 -17.06
CA ARG A 229 22.53 -8.89 -17.10
C ARG A 229 22.97 -8.20 -15.81
N GLN A 230 23.68 -7.08 -15.97
CA GLN A 230 24.28 -6.36 -14.83
C GLN A 230 23.25 -5.59 -14.00
N GLU A 231 22.16 -5.15 -14.64
CA GLU A 231 21.10 -4.39 -13.99
C GLU A 231 19.74 -4.98 -14.36
N ILE A 232 19.02 -5.42 -13.32
CA ILE A 232 17.66 -5.92 -13.39
C ILE A 232 16.86 -5.10 -12.37
N ARG A 233 16.22 -4.03 -12.86
CA ARG A 233 15.40 -3.14 -12.04
C ARG A 233 13.97 -3.67 -11.99
N VAL A 234 13.42 -3.75 -10.79
CA VAL A 234 12.00 -4.01 -10.54
C VAL A 234 11.39 -2.84 -9.77
N ASP A 235 10.27 -2.32 -10.25
CA ASP A 235 9.52 -1.26 -9.59
C ASP A 235 8.26 -1.85 -8.96
N ILE A 236 7.91 -1.39 -7.75
CA ILE A 236 6.67 -1.78 -7.08
C ILE A 236 5.88 -0.51 -6.75
N VAL A 237 4.76 -0.30 -7.44
CA VAL A 237 3.77 0.74 -7.13
C VAL A 237 2.88 0.23 -6.03
N LEU A 238 3.11 0.76 -4.82
CA LEU A 238 2.57 0.22 -3.58
C LEU A 238 1.09 0.55 -3.41
N ASP A 239 0.40 -0.32 -2.69
CA ASP A 239 -0.95 -0.13 -2.19
C ASP A 239 -0.92 0.13 -0.69
N ASN A 240 -1.27 -0.86 0.15
CA ASN A 240 -1.46 -0.67 1.58
C ASN A 240 -0.19 -0.82 2.43
N SER A 241 -0.17 -0.05 3.52
CA SER A 241 0.75 -0.24 4.65
C SER A 241 0.35 -1.44 5.52
N GLY A 242 1.07 -1.65 6.62
CA GLY A 242 0.83 -2.78 7.52
C GLY A 242 1.44 -4.06 6.96
N PHE A 243 0.70 -5.17 7.01
CA PHE A 243 1.22 -6.47 6.60
C PHE A 243 1.40 -6.59 5.08
N GLU A 244 0.60 -5.89 4.27
CA GLU A 244 0.83 -5.82 2.82
C GLU A 244 2.21 -5.22 2.48
N LEU A 245 2.55 -4.06 3.04
CA LEU A 245 3.89 -3.48 2.90
C LEU A 245 4.99 -4.42 3.41
N PHE A 246 4.74 -5.16 4.49
CA PHE A 246 5.70 -6.16 4.99
C PHE A 246 5.95 -7.26 3.95
N VAL A 247 4.90 -7.81 3.33
CA VAL A 247 5.09 -8.86 2.30
C VAL A 247 5.65 -8.32 0.99
N ASP A 248 5.42 -7.03 0.67
CA ASP A 248 6.11 -6.35 -0.44
C ASP A 248 7.62 -6.28 -0.18
N LEU A 249 8.03 -5.94 1.05
CA LEU A 249 9.44 -5.95 1.45
C LEU A 249 10.01 -7.37 1.50
N TYR A 250 9.22 -8.36 1.91
CA TYR A 250 9.60 -9.77 1.91
C TYR A 250 9.88 -10.26 0.49
N LEU A 251 9.00 -9.95 -0.47
CA LEU A 251 9.21 -10.20 -1.90
C LEU A 251 10.47 -9.49 -2.40
N ALA A 252 10.66 -8.21 -2.04
CA ALA A 252 11.84 -7.46 -2.44
C ALA A 252 13.14 -8.11 -1.92
N GLY A 253 13.17 -8.50 -0.66
CA GLY A 253 14.28 -9.21 -0.04
C GLY A 253 14.57 -10.56 -0.70
N TYR A 254 13.52 -11.30 -1.07
CA TYR A 254 13.64 -12.54 -1.84
C TYR A 254 14.25 -12.30 -3.23
N LEU A 255 13.70 -11.38 -4.03
CA LEU A 255 14.18 -11.11 -5.39
C LEU A 255 15.63 -10.63 -5.42
N LEU A 256 16.02 -9.77 -4.47
CA LEU A 256 17.38 -9.27 -4.32
C LEU A 256 18.35 -10.37 -3.86
N SER A 257 17.97 -11.16 -2.85
CA SER A 257 18.78 -12.27 -2.34
C SER A 257 19.03 -13.33 -3.41
N GLN A 258 18.03 -13.59 -4.25
CA GLN A 258 18.11 -14.53 -5.34
C GLN A 258 18.82 -13.97 -6.58
N GLY A 259 19.10 -12.66 -6.64
CA GLY A 259 19.62 -12.02 -7.85
C GLY A 259 18.66 -12.06 -9.04
N LEU A 260 17.36 -12.23 -8.77
CA LEU A 260 16.29 -12.04 -9.76
C LEU A 260 16.01 -10.55 -10.01
N ALA A 261 16.40 -9.70 -9.06
CA ALA A 261 16.54 -8.26 -9.23
C ALA A 261 17.91 -7.82 -8.69
N THR A 262 18.49 -6.78 -9.28
CA THR A 262 19.68 -6.11 -8.73
C THR A 262 19.30 -4.85 -7.97
N ASN A 263 18.19 -4.22 -8.36
CA ASN A 263 17.67 -2.99 -7.78
C ASN A 263 16.15 -3.05 -7.72
N ILE A 264 15.58 -2.61 -6.60
CA ILE A 264 14.15 -2.49 -6.39
C ILE A 264 13.82 -1.06 -5.99
N VAL A 265 12.81 -0.50 -6.65
CA VAL A 265 12.29 0.83 -6.38
C VAL A 265 10.85 0.72 -5.92
N LEU A 266 10.58 1.16 -4.70
CA LEU A 266 9.26 1.16 -4.08
C LEU A 266 8.64 2.55 -4.23
N HIS A 267 7.40 2.61 -4.70
CA HIS A 267 6.70 3.86 -5.00
C HIS A 267 5.50 4.07 -4.05
N PRO A 268 5.69 4.74 -2.91
CA PRO A 268 4.61 5.12 -2.02
C PRO A 268 3.88 6.40 -2.48
N LYS A 269 2.76 6.68 -1.83
CA LYS A 269 2.00 7.93 -1.99
C LYS A 269 2.68 9.06 -1.23
N ASN A 270 2.39 10.32 -1.61
CA ASN A 270 3.04 11.52 -1.06
C ASN A 270 2.27 12.18 0.10
N HIS A 271 1.02 11.81 0.34
CA HIS A 271 0.19 12.27 1.46
C HIS A 271 -0.85 11.19 1.81
N PRO A 272 -1.50 11.23 2.99
CA PRO A 272 -2.52 10.25 3.37
C PRO A 272 -3.53 10.05 2.23
N TRP A 273 -3.67 8.79 1.80
CA TRP A 273 -4.36 8.41 0.58
C TRP A 273 -5.08 7.08 0.82
N PHE A 274 -6.33 6.97 0.37
CA PHE A 274 -7.10 5.72 0.39
C PHE A 274 -7.07 4.93 1.70
N VAL A 275 -7.06 5.66 2.83
CA VAL A 275 -6.94 5.16 4.20
C VAL A 275 -5.60 4.49 4.48
N SER A 276 -5.33 3.35 3.87
CA SER A 276 -4.20 2.49 4.23
C SER A 276 -2.98 2.64 3.36
N ASP A 277 -3.03 3.43 2.27
CA ASP A 277 -1.91 3.50 1.33
C ASP A 277 -0.60 3.91 1.99
N VAL A 278 0.48 3.29 1.51
CA VAL A 278 1.83 3.49 2.02
C VAL A 278 2.29 4.93 1.81
N LEU A 279 2.78 5.53 2.90
CA LEU A 279 3.56 6.77 2.92
C LEU A 279 5.03 6.46 3.26
N PRO A 280 5.97 7.38 2.96
CA PRO A 280 7.36 7.25 3.41
C PRO A 280 7.50 7.02 4.93
N SER A 281 6.63 7.61 5.75
CA SER A 281 6.61 7.40 7.21
C SER A 281 6.23 5.97 7.61
N ASP A 282 5.42 5.29 6.81
CA ASP A 282 4.97 3.92 7.10
C ASP A 282 6.13 2.92 6.98
N PHE A 283 7.10 3.18 6.09
CA PHE A 283 8.35 2.43 6.05
C PHE A 283 9.15 2.57 7.33
N ALA A 284 9.35 3.81 7.80
CA ALA A 284 10.09 4.05 9.03
C ALA A 284 9.42 3.35 10.23
N ILE A 285 8.09 3.38 10.29
CA ILE A 285 7.31 2.68 11.31
C ILE A 285 7.52 1.17 11.23
N LEU A 286 7.36 0.58 10.04
CA LEU A 286 7.52 -0.86 9.86
C LEU A 286 8.95 -1.31 10.16
N LEU A 287 9.96 -0.61 9.63
CA LEU A 287 11.36 -0.94 9.89
C LEU A 287 11.73 -0.81 11.37
N ASN A 288 11.23 0.21 12.06
CA ASN A 288 11.40 0.33 13.52
C ASN A 288 10.69 -0.81 14.26
N ALA A 289 9.50 -1.22 13.82
CA ALA A 289 8.78 -2.36 14.38
C ALA A 289 9.55 -3.68 14.18
N LEU A 290 10.28 -3.86 13.08
CA LEU A 290 11.12 -5.03 12.85
C LEU A 290 12.46 -4.94 13.61
N GLN A 291 13.00 -3.73 13.79
CA GLN A 291 14.24 -3.52 14.56
C GLN A 291 14.03 -3.75 16.06
N ASP A 292 12.90 -3.28 16.61
CA ASP A 292 12.50 -3.45 18.00
C ASP A 292 11.07 -4.02 18.10
N PRO A 293 10.90 -5.33 17.84
CA PRO A 293 9.58 -5.95 17.80
C PRO A 293 8.92 -6.01 19.18
N VAL A 294 9.68 -6.02 20.26
CA VAL A 294 9.12 -6.04 21.62
C VAL A 294 8.43 -4.72 21.94
N ASP A 295 9.10 -3.59 21.71
CA ASP A 295 8.51 -2.26 21.98
C ASP A 295 7.24 -2.03 21.15
N PHE A 296 7.28 -2.36 19.85
CA PHE A 296 6.16 -2.07 18.95
C PHE A 296 4.96 -3.01 19.12
N PHE A 297 5.19 -4.33 19.13
CA PHE A 297 4.11 -5.31 19.10
C PHE A 297 3.61 -5.72 20.49
N ILE A 298 4.45 -5.62 21.52
CA ILE A 298 4.10 -6.05 22.87
C ILE A 298 3.82 -4.82 23.75
N THR A 299 4.82 -3.98 24.00
CA THR A 299 4.71 -2.88 24.96
C THR A 299 3.69 -1.82 24.54
N LYS A 300 3.65 -1.45 23.26
CA LYS A 300 2.72 -0.43 22.73
C LYS A 300 1.34 -0.97 22.34
N ASN A 301 1.08 -2.27 22.54
CA ASN A 301 -0.19 -2.92 22.24
C ASN A 301 -1.04 -3.20 23.49
N GLU A 302 -0.66 -2.66 24.65
CA GLU A 302 -1.41 -2.78 25.91
C GLU A 302 -2.76 -2.05 25.85
N SER A 303 -3.74 -2.66 25.17
CA SER A 303 -5.13 -2.56 25.59
C SER A 303 -5.33 -3.49 26.79
N GLU A 304 -6.06 -3.03 27.82
CA GLU A 304 -6.16 -3.66 29.16
C GLU A 304 -6.74 -5.10 29.19
N HIS A 305 -6.98 -5.75 28.04
CA HIS A 305 -7.74 -7.00 27.93
C HIS A 305 -7.13 -8.11 27.07
N GLU A 306 -5.93 -7.94 26.48
CA GLU A 306 -5.28 -9.01 25.73
C GLU A 306 -4.16 -9.70 26.54
N THR A 307 -4.16 -11.04 26.49
CA THR A 307 -3.10 -11.89 27.06
C THR A 307 -1.72 -11.45 26.57
N LYS A 308 -0.79 -11.21 27.50
CA LYS A 308 0.61 -10.90 27.18
C LYS A 308 1.19 -12.02 26.30
N HIS A 309 1.38 -11.73 25.03
CA HIS A 309 2.22 -12.55 24.16
C HIS A 309 3.67 -12.18 24.43
N ASP A 310 4.42 -13.04 25.10
CA ASP A 310 5.87 -12.90 25.17
C ASP A 310 6.46 -13.43 23.84
N LEU A 311 7.24 -12.59 23.15
CA LEU A 311 8.03 -13.03 22.00
C LEU A 311 9.16 -13.93 22.49
N LYS A 312 9.32 -15.11 21.88
CA LYS A 312 10.47 -15.97 22.19
C LYS A 312 11.75 -15.32 21.66
N THR A 313 12.89 -15.75 22.18
CA THR A 313 14.20 -15.32 21.66
C THR A 313 14.33 -15.63 20.17
N GLU A 314 13.93 -16.83 19.74
CA GLU A 314 13.96 -17.26 18.35
C GLU A 314 13.11 -16.38 17.43
N ASP A 315 11.90 -15.97 17.89
CA ASP A 315 11.02 -15.05 17.18
C ASP A 315 11.69 -13.69 16.94
N THR A 316 12.33 -13.18 17.99
CA THR A 316 13.05 -11.89 17.94
C THR A 316 14.24 -11.95 16.99
N GLU A 317 15.02 -13.03 17.04
CA GLU A 317 16.17 -13.23 16.14
C GLU A 317 15.74 -13.39 14.68
N ALA A 318 14.63 -14.10 14.41
CA ALA A 318 14.09 -14.25 13.06
C ALA A 318 13.68 -12.90 12.45
N ILE A 319 12.91 -12.09 13.18
CA ILE A 319 12.50 -10.75 12.73
C ILE A 319 13.74 -9.87 12.49
N LYS A 320 14.70 -9.88 13.43
CA LYS A 320 15.92 -9.06 13.31
C LYS A 320 16.82 -9.50 12.15
N GLY A 321 16.88 -10.79 11.86
CA GLY A 321 17.61 -11.33 10.71
C GLY A 321 17.03 -10.83 9.38
N LEU A 322 15.70 -10.86 9.23
CA LEU A 322 15.00 -10.29 8.09
C LEU A 322 15.26 -8.78 7.98
N PHE A 323 15.11 -8.04 9.08
CA PHE A 323 15.39 -6.61 9.11
C PHE A 323 16.82 -6.29 8.67
N ALA A 324 17.83 -7.01 9.19
CA ALA A 324 19.23 -6.78 8.86
C ALA A 324 19.51 -6.99 7.36
N SER A 325 18.87 -7.98 6.74
CA SER A 325 18.95 -8.21 5.29
C SER A 325 18.37 -7.03 4.50
N LEU A 326 17.16 -6.59 4.83
CA LEU A 326 16.53 -5.43 4.17
C LEU A 326 17.35 -4.14 4.35
N ALA A 327 17.85 -3.91 5.57
CA ALA A 327 18.70 -2.77 5.88
C ALA A 327 20.00 -2.77 5.07
N THR A 328 20.60 -3.95 4.86
CA THR A 328 21.80 -4.12 4.02
C THR A 328 21.49 -3.75 2.57
N PHE A 329 20.40 -4.27 2.00
CA PHE A 329 20.00 -3.93 0.62
C PHE A 329 19.73 -2.44 0.45
N HIS A 330 19.09 -1.80 1.43
CA HIS A 330 18.89 -0.36 1.41
C HIS A 330 20.22 0.41 1.50
N ALA A 331 21.12 0.04 2.41
CA ALA A 331 22.43 0.66 2.56
C ALA A 331 23.31 0.52 1.31
N GLU A 332 23.19 -0.58 0.57
CA GLU A 332 23.87 -0.82 -0.70
C GLU A 332 23.19 -0.14 -1.91
N GLY A 333 22.06 0.57 -1.71
CA GLY A 333 21.31 1.21 -2.79
C GLY A 333 20.53 0.24 -3.69
N LYS A 334 20.39 -1.02 -3.28
CA LYS A 334 19.64 -2.06 -3.99
C LYS A 334 18.14 -1.99 -3.69
N LEU A 335 17.75 -1.42 -2.56
CA LEU A 335 16.35 -1.18 -2.19
C LEU A 335 16.16 0.32 -1.95
N SER A 336 15.30 0.97 -2.73
CA SER A 336 15.07 2.40 -2.62
C SER A 336 13.60 2.76 -2.63
N ILE A 337 13.26 3.92 -2.04
CA ILE A 337 11.90 4.43 -1.97
C ILE A 337 11.86 5.75 -2.75
N ARG A 338 10.93 5.89 -3.69
CA ARG A 338 10.76 7.10 -4.50
C ARG A 338 9.30 7.52 -4.54
N THR A 339 9.00 8.70 -4.02
CA THR A 339 7.66 9.28 -4.15
C THR A 339 7.53 9.96 -5.52
N ASN A 340 6.31 9.96 -6.05
CA ASN A 340 5.95 10.82 -7.17
C ASN A 340 4.52 11.32 -6.97
N LYS A 341 4.27 12.60 -7.30
CA LYS A 341 2.94 13.21 -7.23
C LYS A 341 1.92 12.49 -8.12
N TYR A 342 2.37 11.85 -9.20
CA TYR A 342 1.50 11.17 -10.16
C TYR A 342 0.62 10.09 -9.49
N TRP A 343 1.16 9.39 -8.49
CA TRP A 343 0.45 8.31 -7.81
C TRP A 343 -0.82 8.78 -7.08
N THR A 344 -0.90 10.07 -6.73
CA THR A 344 -2.03 10.71 -6.04
C THR A 344 -2.82 11.70 -6.92
N LEU A 345 -2.57 11.70 -8.23
CA LEU A 345 -3.47 12.37 -9.17
C LEU A 345 -4.75 11.55 -9.42
N GLN A 346 -5.76 12.20 -9.98
CA GLN A 346 -7.00 11.56 -10.43
C GLN A 346 -6.83 10.74 -11.72
N ASP A 347 -5.70 10.91 -12.41
CA ASP A 347 -5.53 10.40 -13.75
C ASP A 347 -5.37 8.87 -13.79
N PRO A 348 -5.97 8.22 -14.80
CA PRO A 348 -5.65 6.84 -15.15
C PRO A 348 -4.22 6.72 -15.71
N PHE A 349 -3.61 5.55 -15.56
CA PHE A 349 -2.21 5.32 -15.91
C PHE A 349 -1.91 5.33 -17.40
N TRP A 350 -2.92 5.38 -18.28
CA TRP A 350 -2.67 5.65 -19.71
C TRP A 350 -2.17 7.08 -19.97
N THR A 351 -2.25 8.01 -19.00
CA THR A 351 -1.66 9.36 -19.09
C THR A 351 -0.22 9.39 -18.60
N LEU A 352 0.31 8.28 -18.07
CA LEU A 352 1.68 8.18 -17.58
C LEU A 352 2.72 8.62 -18.63
N PRO A 353 2.57 8.32 -19.94
CA PRO A 353 3.48 8.84 -20.97
C PRO A 353 3.58 10.37 -21.05
N GLU A 354 2.58 11.11 -20.55
CA GLU A 354 2.61 12.58 -20.47
C GLU A 354 3.47 13.07 -19.29
N GLN A 355 3.77 12.19 -18.33
CA GLN A 355 4.63 12.47 -17.18
C GLN A 355 6.09 12.20 -17.53
N GLY A 356 6.65 13.02 -18.42
CA GLY A 356 7.95 12.78 -19.06
C GLY A 356 9.03 12.17 -18.17
N GLU A 357 9.35 12.79 -17.02
CA GLU A 357 10.41 12.27 -16.14
C GLU A 357 10.09 10.88 -15.54
N LEU A 358 8.86 10.69 -15.04
CA LEU A 358 8.44 9.41 -14.44
C LEU A 358 8.34 8.30 -15.51
N TRP A 359 7.82 8.62 -16.69
CA TRP A 359 7.71 7.67 -17.79
C TRP A 359 9.07 7.20 -18.29
N GLU A 360 10.01 8.14 -18.49
CA GLU A 360 11.38 7.80 -18.88
C GLU A 360 12.07 6.94 -17.80
N ASP A 361 11.86 7.23 -16.52
CA ASP A 361 12.40 6.44 -15.42
C ASP A 361 11.82 5.01 -15.40
N LEU A 362 10.50 4.84 -15.55
CA LEU A 362 9.85 3.52 -15.51
C LEU A 362 10.17 2.65 -16.73
N LYS A 363 10.49 3.24 -17.90
CA LYS A 363 11.00 2.48 -19.06
C LYS A 363 12.34 1.81 -18.81
N SER A 364 13.08 2.22 -17.78
CA SER A 364 14.31 1.56 -17.37
C SER A 364 14.06 0.31 -16.51
N SER A 365 12.81 0.02 -16.16
CA SER A 365 12.42 -1.14 -15.37
C SER A 365 12.21 -2.36 -16.27
N GLU A 366 12.66 -3.53 -15.81
CA GLU A 366 12.36 -4.80 -16.48
C GLU A 366 10.98 -5.32 -16.09
N LEU A 367 10.47 -4.90 -14.93
CA LEU A 367 9.16 -5.28 -14.40
C LEU A 367 8.62 -4.18 -13.49
N VAL A 368 7.42 -3.68 -13.77
CA VAL A 368 6.67 -2.78 -12.87
C VAL A 368 5.47 -3.54 -12.29
N ILE A 369 5.49 -3.79 -10.99
CA ILE A 369 4.42 -4.45 -10.24
C ILE A 369 3.48 -3.37 -9.68
N TYR A 370 2.21 -3.42 -10.07
CA TYR A 370 1.16 -2.57 -9.54
C TYR A 370 0.36 -3.33 -8.48
N LYS A 371 0.46 -2.95 -7.20
CA LYS A 371 -0.26 -3.62 -6.11
C LYS A 371 -1.69 -3.11 -5.99
N GLY A 372 -2.63 -4.00 -5.67
CA GLY A 372 -3.95 -3.61 -5.19
C GLY A 372 -4.94 -3.06 -6.22
N ASP A 373 -6.18 -2.86 -5.75
CA ASP A 373 -7.35 -2.55 -6.57
C ASP A 373 -7.29 -1.15 -7.19
N LEU A 374 -6.86 -0.11 -6.45
CA LEU A 374 -6.81 1.25 -6.98
C LEU A 374 -5.83 1.35 -8.16
N ASN A 375 -4.66 0.73 -8.07
CA ASN A 375 -3.71 0.73 -9.18
C ASN A 375 -4.28 -0.01 -10.39
N TYR A 376 -4.99 -1.13 -10.20
CA TYR A 376 -5.69 -1.82 -11.29
C TYR A 376 -6.79 -0.96 -11.94
N ARG A 377 -7.61 -0.27 -11.14
CA ARG A 377 -8.61 0.69 -11.62
C ARG A 377 -7.96 1.82 -12.43
N LYS A 378 -6.81 2.33 -11.99
CA LYS A 378 -6.05 3.33 -12.77
C LYS A 378 -5.44 2.77 -14.06
N LEU A 379 -4.96 1.52 -14.07
CA LEU A 379 -4.45 0.86 -15.28
C LEU A 379 -5.55 0.70 -16.34
N THR A 380 -6.77 0.36 -15.92
CA THR A 380 -7.88 0.10 -16.84
C THR A 380 -8.71 1.35 -17.16
N GLY A 381 -8.60 2.40 -16.35
CA GLY A 381 -9.39 3.63 -16.47
C GLY A 381 -10.74 3.60 -15.75
N ASP A 382 -10.93 2.65 -14.83
CA ASP A 382 -12.16 2.39 -14.07
C ASP A 382 -13.44 2.25 -14.96
N PRO A 383 -13.38 1.56 -16.13
CA PRO A 383 -14.49 1.45 -17.07
C PRO A 383 -15.59 0.52 -16.56
N HIS A 384 -16.83 0.75 -17.04
CA HIS A 384 -18.00 -0.11 -16.80
C HIS A 384 -17.81 -1.58 -17.18
#